data_AF-A0A3M0GIY1-F1
#
_entry.id   AF-A0A3M0GIY1-F1
#
_cell.length_a   1.000
_cell.length_b   1.000
_cell.length_c   1.000
_cell.angle_alpha   90.00
_cell.angle_beta   90.00
_cell.angle_gamma   90.00
#
_symmetry.space_group_name_H-M   'P 1'
#
loop_
_entity.id
_entity.type
_entity.pdbx_description
1 polymer ?
#
loop_
_entity_poly.entity_id
_entity_poly.type
_entity_poly.pdbx_seq_one_letter_code
_entity_poly.pdbx_strand_id
1 'polypeptide(L)'
;MKRKVALVLAAVVVAASTLAGGTLPARAEVNVYTTEGIHNVNGREWKTTCEPYSQTKRCRTEIKATQISQINGRFVAKTDWAFNNLTYLPSARSLWKTNPLGNPGNWSATDGRRWYTECDNATTGNNGCRSYAEAKFIESYQDNGKWNYRWVTKFVFNNIVMFTTPTPPVKPTPPAAITMPDVNLRECINDELGRAATAAITKADAAKVTELACDAYGVGNLAGLENFTNLEVLWIDENNVKSLAPLKGLKKLEEFTAYDNNITDLTPLASLTSLLVVDVAGNAVVDVAPLSKLTRLLYLDLTNNNVAKAAPLASLPNLEVLGLFENPVTDKASLQPLLDRGCEIFFDAPIS
;
A
#
# COMPACT_ATOMS: atom_id res chain seq x y z
N MET A 1 33.81 -20.14 30.50
CA MET A 1 32.96 -21.31 30.18
C MET A 1 32.26 -20.99 28.85
N LYS A 2 32.53 -21.79 27.82
CA LYS A 2 32.31 -21.50 26.39
C LYS A 2 30.82 -21.26 26.06
N ARG A 3 30.50 -20.20 25.30
CA ARG A 3 29.29 -20.16 24.46
C ARG A 3 29.73 -20.04 23.00
N LYS A 4 29.31 -21.03 22.23
CA LYS A 4 29.68 -21.28 20.84
C LYS A 4 28.81 -20.40 19.93
N VAL A 5 29.43 -19.74 18.97
CA VAL A 5 28.77 -19.20 17.78
C VAL A 5 28.36 -20.41 16.92
N ALA A 6 27.06 -20.52 16.62
CA ALA A 6 26.52 -21.58 15.77
C ALA A 6 26.32 -21.03 14.36
N LEU A 7 27.16 -21.50 13.43
CA LEU A 7 27.02 -21.34 11.99
C LEU A 7 25.80 -22.15 11.52
N VAL A 8 24.82 -21.52 10.87
CA VAL A 8 23.67 -22.21 10.26
C VAL A 8 23.93 -22.35 8.76
N LEU A 9 24.30 -23.57 8.34
CA LEU A 9 24.20 -24.01 6.95
C LEU A 9 22.73 -24.38 6.68
N ALA A 10 22.07 -23.73 5.73
CA ALA A 10 20.77 -24.15 5.21
C ALA A 10 20.96 -24.82 3.84
N ALA A 11 20.59 -26.10 3.78
CA ALA A 11 20.70 -26.97 2.62
C ALA A 11 19.60 -26.71 1.58
N VAL A 12 19.98 -26.81 0.30
CA VAL A 12 19.08 -26.77 -0.85
C VAL A 12 18.22 -28.04 -0.87
N VAL A 13 16.90 -27.87 -0.76
CA VAL A 13 15.91 -28.94 -1.00
C VAL A 13 15.26 -28.68 -2.35
N VAL A 14 15.52 -29.55 -3.32
CA VAL A 14 14.80 -29.61 -4.60
C VAL A 14 13.49 -30.35 -4.38
N ALA A 15 12.37 -29.65 -4.50
CA ALA A 15 11.04 -30.26 -4.55
C ALA A 15 10.48 -30.12 -5.97
N ALA A 16 10.30 -31.27 -6.65
CA ALA A 16 9.51 -31.36 -7.86
C ALA A 16 8.02 -31.32 -7.47
N SER A 17 7.27 -30.39 -8.06
CA SER A 17 5.82 -30.31 -7.89
C SER A 17 5.10 -30.37 -9.24
N THR A 18 4.22 -31.36 -9.30
CA THR A 18 3.25 -31.72 -10.34
C THR A 18 2.33 -30.57 -10.76
N LEU A 19 2.04 -30.52 -12.07
CA LEU A 19 1.02 -29.68 -12.68
C LEU A 19 -0.37 -30.03 -12.11
N ALA A 20 -0.99 -29.08 -11.41
CA ALA A 20 -2.41 -29.10 -11.07
C ALA A 20 -3.12 -27.94 -11.79
N GLY A 21 -4.18 -28.26 -12.53
CA GLY A 21 -4.94 -27.33 -13.34
C GLY A 21 -5.54 -26.19 -12.51
N GLY A 22 -5.21 -24.96 -12.87
CA GLY A 22 -5.86 -23.76 -12.37
C GLY A 22 -7.20 -23.55 -13.09
N THR A 23 -8.29 -23.62 -12.33
CA THR A 23 -9.58 -23.03 -12.71
C THR A 23 -9.41 -21.55 -13.03
N LEU A 24 -9.86 -21.12 -14.21
CA LEU A 24 -9.97 -19.70 -14.55
C LEU A 24 -10.80 -18.98 -13.48
N PRO A 25 -10.40 -17.77 -13.05
CA PRO A 25 -11.18 -16.99 -12.09
C PRO A 25 -12.57 -16.68 -12.67
N ALA A 26 -13.61 -16.80 -11.84
CA ALA A 26 -14.96 -16.40 -12.20
C ALA A 26 -14.94 -14.94 -12.66
N ARG A 27 -15.35 -14.70 -13.91
CA ARG A 27 -15.48 -13.36 -14.49
C ARG A 27 -16.39 -12.54 -13.58
N ALA A 28 -15.91 -11.39 -13.08
CA ALA A 28 -16.72 -10.48 -12.27
C ALA A 28 -18.07 -10.26 -12.97
N GLU A 29 -19.18 -10.57 -12.28
CA GLU A 29 -20.53 -10.45 -12.82
C GLU A 29 -20.80 -8.98 -13.16
N VAL A 30 -21.25 -8.71 -14.39
CA VAL A 30 -21.48 -7.34 -14.86
C VAL A 30 -22.66 -6.73 -14.11
N ASN A 31 -22.47 -5.56 -13.49
CA ASN A 31 -23.56 -4.81 -12.89
C ASN A 31 -24.39 -4.11 -13.99
N VAL A 32 -25.50 -4.74 -14.35
CA VAL A 32 -26.41 -4.27 -15.41
C VAL A 32 -26.96 -2.87 -15.17
N TYR A 33 -26.97 -2.37 -13.93
CA TYR A 33 -27.54 -1.06 -13.58
C TYR A 33 -26.59 0.11 -13.77
N THR A 34 -25.28 -0.15 -13.92
CA THR A 34 -24.24 0.89 -13.95
C THR A 34 -23.30 0.78 -15.14
N THR A 35 -23.19 -0.40 -15.76
CA THR A 35 -22.27 -0.63 -16.87
C THR A 35 -22.99 -0.36 -18.19
N GLU A 36 -22.49 0.60 -18.99
CA GLU A 36 -23.06 0.90 -20.32
C GLU A 36 -22.93 -0.28 -21.29
N GLY A 37 -23.87 -0.36 -22.23
CA GLY A 37 -23.90 -1.38 -23.28
C GLY A 37 -25.03 -2.41 -23.11
N ILE A 38 -24.96 -3.45 -23.93
CA ILE A 38 -25.90 -4.59 -23.90
C ILE A 38 -25.21 -5.75 -23.18
N HIS A 39 -25.91 -6.34 -22.21
CA HIS A 39 -25.41 -7.42 -21.36
C HIS A 39 -26.39 -8.57 -21.33
N ASN A 40 -25.88 -9.80 -21.25
CA ASN A 40 -26.71 -10.98 -20.97
C ASN A 40 -26.37 -11.48 -19.56
N VAL A 41 -27.33 -11.33 -18.63
CA VAL A 41 -27.16 -11.70 -17.22
C VAL A 41 -28.39 -12.46 -16.76
N ASN A 42 -28.18 -13.65 -16.20
CA ASN A 42 -29.23 -14.57 -15.77
C ASN A 42 -30.26 -14.92 -16.87
N GLY A 43 -29.77 -15.11 -18.11
CA GLY A 43 -30.61 -15.49 -19.26
C GLY A 43 -31.52 -14.37 -19.78
N ARG A 44 -31.25 -13.11 -19.41
CA ARG A 44 -32.00 -11.94 -19.85
C ARG A 44 -31.06 -10.94 -20.49
N GLU A 45 -31.54 -10.28 -21.54
CA GLU A 45 -30.84 -9.16 -22.17
C GLU A 45 -31.16 -7.86 -21.44
N TRP A 46 -30.12 -7.14 -21.10
CA TRP A 46 -30.14 -5.84 -20.45
C TRP A 46 -29.46 -4.82 -21.34
N LYS A 47 -29.96 -3.59 -21.37
CA LYS A 47 -29.34 -2.47 -22.08
C LYS A 47 -29.26 -1.29 -21.16
N THR A 48 -28.06 -0.74 -21.00
CA THR A 48 -27.83 0.42 -20.14
C THR A 48 -27.14 1.52 -20.91
N THR A 49 -27.69 2.74 -20.79
CA THR A 49 -27.15 3.96 -21.37
C THR A 49 -27.04 5.01 -20.28
N CYS A 50 -25.88 5.65 -20.14
CA CYS A 50 -25.64 6.65 -19.09
C CYS A 50 -25.44 8.03 -19.68
N GLU A 51 -25.92 9.05 -18.98
CA GLU A 51 -25.79 10.45 -19.36
C GLU A 51 -25.38 11.31 -18.14
N PRO A 52 -24.69 12.44 -18.34
CA PRO A 52 -24.49 13.42 -17.28
C PRO A 52 -25.83 13.88 -16.69
N TYR A 53 -25.93 13.96 -15.37
CA TYR A 53 -27.14 14.41 -14.69
C TYR A 53 -26.79 15.23 -13.45
N SER A 54 -26.97 16.55 -13.53
CA SER A 54 -26.58 17.48 -12.46
C SER A 54 -25.11 17.26 -12.04
N GLN A 55 -24.86 16.91 -10.78
CA GLN A 55 -23.53 16.64 -10.21
C GLN A 55 -23.19 15.12 -10.15
N THR A 56 -23.93 14.27 -10.89
CA THR A 56 -23.67 12.83 -11.02
C THR A 56 -23.87 12.37 -12.48
N LYS A 57 -23.84 11.06 -12.71
CA LYS A 57 -24.33 10.43 -13.95
C LYS A 57 -25.60 9.64 -13.65
N ARG A 58 -26.52 9.63 -14.60
CA ARG A 58 -27.74 8.84 -14.54
C ARG A 58 -27.70 7.78 -15.64
N CYS A 59 -27.83 6.53 -15.25
CA CYS A 59 -27.96 5.41 -16.16
C CYS A 59 -29.42 5.01 -16.28
N ARG A 60 -29.89 4.83 -17.51
CA ARG A 60 -31.19 4.24 -17.82
C ARG A 60 -30.97 2.79 -18.19
N THR A 61 -31.54 1.88 -17.42
CA THR A 61 -31.48 0.44 -17.67
C THR A 61 -32.80 -0.05 -18.22
N GLU A 62 -32.72 -0.74 -19.35
CA GLU A 62 -33.81 -1.43 -20.01
C GLU A 62 -33.56 -2.94 -19.95
N ILE A 63 -34.63 -3.71 -19.95
CA ILE A 63 -34.60 -5.16 -20.03
C ILE A 63 -35.44 -5.62 -21.21
N LYS A 64 -34.98 -6.62 -21.95
CA LYS A 64 -35.78 -7.21 -23.02
C LYS A 64 -36.89 -8.04 -22.39
N ALA A 65 -38.14 -7.59 -22.53
CA ALA A 65 -39.29 -8.22 -21.88
C ALA A 65 -40.56 -8.15 -22.75
N THR A 66 -41.44 -9.14 -22.59
CA THR A 66 -42.78 -9.12 -23.16
C THR A 66 -43.67 -8.21 -22.34
N GLN A 67 -44.10 -7.10 -22.95
CA GLN A 67 -45.04 -6.16 -22.37
C GLN A 67 -46.44 -6.45 -22.90
N ILE A 68 -47.44 -6.42 -22.03
CA ILE A 68 -48.85 -6.56 -22.41
C ILE A 68 -49.48 -5.17 -22.41
N SER A 69 -50.04 -4.77 -23.54
CA SER A 69 -50.83 -3.55 -23.67
C SER A 69 -52.26 -3.90 -24.06
N GLN A 70 -53.21 -3.00 -23.78
CA GLN A 70 -54.59 -3.14 -24.25
C GLN A 70 -54.82 -2.16 -25.40
N ILE A 71 -55.09 -2.68 -26.59
CA ILE A 71 -55.37 -1.90 -27.80
C ILE A 71 -56.76 -2.29 -28.28
N ASN A 72 -57.68 -1.31 -28.37
CA ASN A 72 -59.08 -1.53 -28.78
C ASN A 72 -59.78 -2.65 -27.99
N GLY A 73 -59.57 -2.69 -26.67
CA GLY A 73 -60.18 -3.69 -25.78
C GLY A 73 -59.48 -5.05 -25.75
N ARG A 74 -58.53 -5.33 -26.66
CA ARG A 74 -57.79 -6.61 -26.72
C ARG A 74 -56.40 -6.48 -26.12
N PHE A 75 -55.98 -7.49 -25.36
CA PHE A 75 -54.60 -7.59 -24.88
C PHE A 75 -53.65 -8.03 -26.01
N VAL A 76 -52.59 -7.26 -26.22
CA VAL A 76 -51.56 -7.49 -27.22
C VAL A 76 -50.22 -7.63 -26.49
N ALA A 77 -49.48 -8.69 -26.79
CA ALA A 77 -48.14 -8.92 -26.26
C ALA A 77 -47.10 -8.42 -27.27
N LYS A 78 -46.13 -7.62 -26.81
CA LYS A 78 -44.98 -7.21 -27.60
C LYS A 78 -43.70 -7.42 -26.80
N THR A 79 -42.76 -8.19 -27.34
CA THR A 79 -41.42 -8.33 -26.76
C THR A 79 -40.51 -7.23 -27.28
N ASP A 80 -40.11 -6.32 -26.38
CA ASP A 80 -39.22 -5.23 -26.73
C ASP A 80 -38.38 -4.79 -25.53
N TRP A 81 -37.51 -3.79 -25.72
CA TRP A 81 -36.85 -3.12 -24.59
C TRP A 81 -37.90 -2.42 -23.74
N ALA A 82 -37.94 -2.79 -22.47
CA ALA A 82 -38.81 -2.21 -21.45
C ALA A 82 -37.96 -1.46 -20.44
N PHE A 83 -38.42 -0.28 -20.01
CA PHE A 83 -37.77 0.44 -18.92
C PHE A 83 -37.77 -0.42 -17.65
N ASN A 84 -36.60 -0.57 -17.04
CA ASN A 84 -36.46 -1.23 -15.74
C ASN A 84 -36.32 -0.20 -14.63
N ASN A 85 -35.27 0.62 -14.67
CA ASN A 85 -35.03 1.64 -13.67
C ASN A 85 -34.09 2.76 -14.16
N LEU A 86 -34.06 3.86 -13.41
CA LEU A 86 -32.94 4.80 -13.46
C LEU A 86 -31.97 4.49 -12.32
N THR A 87 -30.68 4.63 -12.58
CA THR A 87 -29.62 4.51 -11.58
C THR A 87 -28.84 5.81 -11.54
N TYR A 88 -28.89 6.51 -10.42
CA TYR A 88 -28.01 7.65 -10.18
C TYR A 88 -26.71 7.11 -9.59
N LEU A 89 -25.63 7.24 -10.36
CA LEU A 89 -24.31 6.75 -9.99
C LEU A 89 -23.79 7.43 -8.70
N PRO A 90 -22.79 6.82 -8.02
CA PRO A 90 -22.32 7.28 -6.73
C PRO A 90 -22.10 8.79 -6.65
N SER A 91 -22.79 9.45 -5.71
CA SER A 91 -22.67 10.89 -5.43
C SER A 91 -22.84 11.17 -3.93
N ALA A 92 -22.45 12.35 -3.46
CA ALA A 92 -22.52 12.65 -2.03
C ALA A 92 -23.99 12.70 -1.53
N ARG A 93 -24.28 12.12 -0.35
CA ARG A 93 -25.61 12.18 0.28
C ARG A 93 -26.12 13.62 0.45
N SER A 94 -25.22 14.58 0.66
CA SER A 94 -25.56 16.00 0.80
C SER A 94 -26.29 16.56 -0.43
N LEU A 95 -26.02 16.04 -1.63
CA LEU A 95 -26.71 16.43 -2.87
C LEU A 95 -28.18 15.98 -2.90
N TRP A 96 -28.51 14.98 -2.08
CA TRP A 96 -29.83 14.38 -2.00
C TRP A 96 -30.59 14.76 -0.74
N LYS A 97 -30.04 15.66 0.10
CA LYS A 97 -30.57 15.97 1.44
C LYS A 97 -32.07 16.28 1.47
N THR A 98 -32.60 16.92 0.43
CA THR A 98 -34.02 17.27 0.30
C THR A 98 -34.76 16.43 -0.74
N ASN A 99 -34.07 15.52 -1.44
CA ASN A 99 -34.64 14.72 -2.50
C ASN A 99 -35.16 13.39 -1.94
N PRO A 100 -36.45 13.07 -2.07
CA PRO A 100 -37.03 11.87 -1.48
C PRO A 100 -36.54 10.55 -2.11
N LEU A 101 -35.86 10.60 -3.27
CA LEU A 101 -35.21 9.42 -3.85
C LEU A 101 -33.96 8.98 -3.08
N GLY A 102 -33.34 9.89 -2.33
CA GLY A 102 -32.14 9.62 -1.54
C GLY A 102 -32.37 9.55 -0.03
N ASN A 103 -33.62 9.57 0.43
CA ASN A 103 -33.96 9.52 1.85
C ASN A 103 -35.09 8.52 2.08
N PRO A 104 -34.99 7.65 3.10
CA PRO A 104 -36.00 6.63 3.33
C PRO A 104 -37.33 7.27 3.76
N GLY A 105 -38.45 6.67 3.35
CA GLY A 105 -39.79 7.13 3.72
C GLY A 105 -40.81 7.09 2.58
N ASN A 106 -42.06 7.37 2.93
CA ASN A 106 -43.19 7.45 2.00
C ASN A 106 -43.40 8.89 1.53
N TRP A 107 -43.74 9.09 0.26
CA TRP A 107 -44.00 10.40 -0.31
C TRP A 107 -44.90 10.32 -1.54
N SER A 108 -45.48 11.46 -1.95
CA SER A 108 -46.27 11.56 -3.18
C SER A 108 -45.57 12.50 -4.15
N ALA A 109 -45.48 12.10 -5.41
CA ALA A 109 -44.98 12.96 -6.47
C ALA A 109 -46.05 14.01 -6.84
N THR A 110 -45.63 15.06 -7.56
CA THR A 110 -46.52 16.13 -8.02
C THR A 110 -47.63 15.65 -8.96
N ASP A 111 -47.44 14.49 -9.60
CA ASP A 111 -48.44 13.82 -10.42
C ASP A 111 -49.41 12.94 -9.61
N GLY A 112 -49.34 12.98 -8.28
CA GLY A 112 -50.20 12.24 -7.37
C GLY A 112 -49.82 10.78 -7.15
N ARG A 113 -48.78 10.26 -7.83
CA ARG A 113 -48.31 8.89 -7.60
C ARG A 113 -47.71 8.76 -6.21
N ARG A 114 -48.01 7.65 -5.54
CA ARG A 114 -47.40 7.29 -4.25
C ARG A 114 -46.05 6.62 -4.47
N TRP A 115 -45.11 6.89 -3.57
CA TRP A 115 -43.76 6.36 -3.60
C TRP A 115 -43.32 5.96 -2.20
N TYR A 116 -42.37 5.04 -2.14
CA TYR A 116 -41.53 4.86 -0.97
C TYR A 116 -40.08 4.63 -1.36
N THR A 117 -39.18 5.03 -0.46
CA THR A 117 -37.74 4.84 -0.59
C THR A 117 -37.23 4.06 0.61
N GLU A 118 -36.33 3.12 0.36
CA GLU A 118 -35.56 2.41 1.38
C GLU A 118 -34.07 2.63 1.13
N CYS A 119 -33.26 2.66 2.18
CA CYS A 119 -31.82 2.88 2.09
C CYS A 119 -31.06 2.02 3.10
N ASP A 120 -29.79 1.75 2.81
CA ASP A 120 -28.81 1.09 3.70
C ASP A 120 -29.29 -0.23 4.32
N ASN A 121 -30.00 -1.04 3.54
CA ASN A 121 -30.49 -2.36 3.96
C ASN A 121 -29.95 -3.48 3.05
N ALA A 122 -30.28 -4.73 3.37
CA ALA A 122 -29.82 -5.90 2.61
C ALA A 122 -30.17 -5.84 1.11
N THR A 123 -31.27 -5.19 0.75
CA THR A 123 -31.73 -5.04 -0.64
C THR A 123 -30.95 -3.97 -1.39
N THR A 124 -30.54 -2.90 -0.72
CA THR A 124 -29.84 -1.75 -1.35
C THR A 124 -28.33 -1.83 -1.24
N GLY A 125 -27.81 -2.61 -0.30
CA GLY A 125 -26.44 -2.50 0.19
C GLY A 125 -26.24 -1.25 1.05
N ASN A 126 -25.06 -1.15 1.67
CA ASN A 126 -24.63 0.06 2.38
C ASN A 126 -24.37 1.18 1.37
N ASN A 127 -24.86 2.40 1.62
CA ASN A 127 -24.72 3.57 0.74
C ASN A 127 -25.53 3.50 -0.58
N GLY A 128 -26.70 2.88 -0.53
CA GLY A 128 -27.66 2.93 -1.63
C GLY A 128 -29.06 3.20 -1.12
N CYS A 129 -29.88 3.83 -1.96
CA CYS A 129 -31.32 3.85 -1.82
C CYS A 129 -31.98 3.20 -3.03
N ARG A 130 -33.11 2.53 -2.82
CA ARG A 130 -34.04 2.10 -3.87
C ARG A 130 -35.38 2.74 -3.64
N SER A 131 -35.94 3.33 -4.69
CA SER A 131 -37.28 3.91 -4.66
C SER A 131 -38.24 3.11 -5.52
N TYR A 132 -39.46 2.97 -5.01
CA TYR A 132 -40.55 2.25 -5.63
C TYR A 132 -41.71 3.21 -5.86
N ALA A 133 -42.29 3.16 -7.05
CA ALA A 133 -43.42 3.98 -7.44
C ALA A 133 -44.66 3.11 -7.56
N GLU A 134 -45.80 3.60 -7.12
CA GLU A 134 -47.07 2.98 -7.43
C GLU A 134 -47.33 3.09 -8.93
N ALA A 135 -47.52 1.95 -9.58
CA ALA A 135 -47.82 1.86 -11.00
C ALA A 135 -48.99 0.91 -11.23
N LYS A 136 -49.84 1.28 -12.19
CA LYS A 136 -50.93 0.44 -12.69
C LYS A 136 -50.46 -0.26 -13.96
N PHE A 137 -50.39 -1.59 -13.94
CA PHE A 137 -49.96 -2.41 -15.07
C PHE A 137 -50.82 -3.67 -15.20
N ILE A 138 -50.69 -4.34 -16.33
CA ILE A 138 -51.40 -5.59 -16.61
C ILE A 138 -50.49 -6.74 -16.18
N GLU A 139 -50.92 -7.53 -15.20
CA GLU A 139 -50.24 -8.78 -14.84
C GLU A 139 -50.97 -9.98 -15.44
N SER A 140 -50.20 -11.01 -15.80
CA SER A 140 -50.73 -12.31 -16.17
C SER A 140 -50.94 -13.16 -14.91
N TYR A 141 -52.02 -13.93 -14.89
CA TYR A 141 -52.29 -14.90 -13.84
C TYR A 141 -52.88 -16.17 -14.45
N GLN A 142 -52.70 -17.30 -13.79
CA GLN A 142 -53.33 -18.54 -14.19
C GLN A 142 -54.62 -18.76 -13.42
N ASP A 143 -55.67 -19.12 -14.15
CA ASP A 143 -56.93 -19.61 -13.61
C ASP A 143 -57.31 -20.88 -14.37
N ASN A 144 -57.44 -21.99 -13.65
CA ASN A 144 -57.69 -23.33 -14.21
C ASN A 144 -56.77 -23.70 -15.38
N GLY A 145 -55.46 -23.40 -15.27
CA GLY A 145 -54.45 -23.68 -16.30
C GLY A 145 -54.49 -22.76 -17.54
N LYS A 146 -55.38 -21.76 -17.57
CA LYS A 146 -55.44 -20.75 -18.63
C LYS A 146 -54.80 -19.44 -18.16
N TRP A 147 -53.99 -18.84 -19.04
CA TRP A 147 -53.43 -17.51 -18.83
C TRP A 147 -54.50 -16.43 -19.04
N ASN A 148 -54.70 -15.62 -18.02
CA ASN A 148 -55.59 -14.46 -18.02
C ASN A 148 -54.80 -13.20 -17.66
N TYR A 149 -55.39 -12.04 -17.90
CA TYR A 149 -54.78 -10.73 -17.64
C TYR A 149 -55.70 -9.87 -16.78
N ARG A 150 -55.11 -9.11 -15.86
CA ARG A 150 -55.86 -8.14 -15.05
C ARG A 150 -55.04 -6.90 -14.79
N TRP A 151 -55.72 -5.78 -14.58
CA TRP A 151 -55.09 -4.57 -14.08
C TRP A 151 -54.78 -4.72 -12.60
N VAL A 152 -53.54 -4.45 -12.24
CA VAL A 152 -53.10 -4.34 -10.84
C VAL A 152 -52.40 -3.02 -10.62
N THR A 153 -52.56 -2.50 -9.41
CA THR A 153 -51.81 -1.35 -8.92
C THR A 153 -50.90 -1.85 -7.81
N LYS A 154 -49.59 -1.75 -8.00
CA LYS A 154 -48.58 -2.19 -7.04
C LYS A 154 -47.41 -1.22 -7.06
N PHE A 155 -46.63 -1.22 -5.98
CA PHE A 155 -45.32 -0.56 -5.98
C PHE A 155 -44.35 -1.37 -6.82
N VAL A 156 -43.73 -0.72 -7.81
CA VAL A 156 -42.70 -1.30 -8.67
C VAL A 156 -41.39 -0.57 -8.46
N PHE A 157 -40.30 -1.32 -8.51
CA PHE A 157 -38.96 -0.77 -8.44
C PHE A 157 -38.77 0.24 -9.57
N ASN A 158 -38.29 1.44 -9.24
CA ASN A 158 -38.20 2.54 -10.20
C ASN A 158 -36.80 3.13 -10.30
N ASN A 159 -36.14 3.40 -9.17
CA ASN A 159 -34.84 4.08 -9.16
C ASN A 159 -33.87 3.49 -8.14
N ILE A 160 -32.57 3.57 -8.44
CA ILE A 160 -31.47 3.43 -7.49
C ILE A 160 -30.77 4.78 -7.36
N VAL A 161 -30.53 5.22 -6.13
CA VAL A 161 -29.56 6.27 -5.84
C VAL A 161 -28.37 5.63 -5.15
N MET A 162 -27.21 5.67 -5.79
CA MET A 162 -25.97 5.24 -5.16
C MET A 162 -25.31 6.44 -4.51
N PHE A 163 -24.88 6.28 -3.26
CA PHE A 163 -24.05 7.27 -2.62
C PHE A 163 -22.59 6.89 -2.74
N THR A 164 -21.74 7.89 -2.96
CA THR A 164 -20.36 7.76 -2.50
C THR A 164 -20.43 7.47 -1.01
N THR A 165 -19.71 6.45 -0.54
CA THR A 165 -19.41 6.33 0.89
C THR A 165 -19.06 7.72 1.43
N PRO A 166 -19.59 8.18 2.60
CA PRO A 166 -18.95 9.28 3.28
C PRO A 166 -17.47 8.92 3.32
N THR A 167 -16.63 9.85 2.87
CA THR A 167 -15.21 9.62 2.72
C THR A 167 -14.76 8.84 3.98
N PRO A 168 -14.15 7.63 3.86
CA PRO A 168 -13.13 7.31 4.83
C PRO A 168 -12.25 8.56 4.87
N PRO A 169 -11.83 9.02 6.07
CA PRO A 169 -11.26 10.37 6.27
C PRO A 169 -10.45 10.74 5.06
N VAL A 170 -10.83 11.82 4.35
CA VAL A 170 -10.28 12.28 3.05
C VAL A 170 -9.12 11.40 2.64
N LYS A 171 -9.23 10.51 1.62
CA LYS A 171 -8.02 9.86 1.08
C LYS A 171 -7.05 11.03 0.90
N PRO A 172 -5.97 11.12 1.71
CA PRO A 172 -5.15 12.30 1.69
C PRO A 172 -4.75 12.44 0.24
N THR A 173 -4.66 13.66 -0.30
CA THR A 173 -3.72 13.88 -1.41
C THR A 173 -2.51 13.01 -1.06
N PRO A 174 -2.18 11.95 -1.85
CA PRO A 174 -1.29 10.90 -1.40
C PRO A 174 -0.11 11.61 -0.74
N PRO A 175 0.11 11.39 0.58
CA PRO A 175 0.95 12.31 1.34
C PRO A 175 2.24 12.44 0.56
N ALA A 176 2.62 13.69 0.24
CA ALA A 176 3.62 13.98 -0.78
C ALA A 176 4.72 12.93 -0.75
N ALA A 177 4.78 12.13 -1.82
CA ALA A 177 5.65 10.96 -1.83
C ALA A 177 7.08 11.41 -1.62
N ILE A 178 7.81 10.72 -0.76
CA ILE A 178 9.24 10.90 -0.65
C ILE A 178 9.85 10.45 -1.97
N THR A 179 10.70 11.29 -2.56
CA THR A 179 11.43 10.93 -3.76
C THR A 179 12.46 9.86 -3.42
N MET A 180 12.23 8.63 -3.90
CA MET A 180 13.14 7.50 -3.78
C MET A 180 13.67 7.16 -5.18
N PRO A 181 14.81 7.73 -5.61
CA PRO A 181 15.34 7.53 -6.96
C PRO A 181 15.88 6.10 -7.17
N ASP A 182 16.33 5.45 -6.10
CA ASP A 182 16.75 4.06 -6.11
C ASP A 182 15.54 3.13 -5.97
N VAL A 183 15.32 2.30 -6.98
CA VAL A 183 14.16 1.40 -7.02
C VAL A 183 14.32 0.23 -6.05
N ASN A 184 15.55 -0.21 -5.79
CA ASN A 184 15.86 -1.33 -4.91
C ASN A 184 15.70 -0.91 -3.45
N LEU A 185 16.14 0.31 -3.11
CA LEU A 185 15.88 0.89 -1.79
C LEU A 185 14.38 1.05 -1.53
N ARG A 186 13.62 1.52 -2.54
CA ARG A 186 12.16 1.62 -2.43
C ARG A 186 11.52 0.25 -2.24
N GLU A 187 12.01 -0.77 -2.93
CA GLU A 187 11.53 -2.15 -2.81
C GLU A 187 11.76 -2.69 -1.40
N CYS A 188 12.99 -2.60 -0.88
CA CYS A 188 13.32 -2.99 0.50
C CYS A 188 12.39 -2.32 1.53
N ILE A 189 12.20 -1.00 1.44
CA ILE A 189 11.31 -0.27 2.36
C ILE A 189 9.86 -0.75 2.24
N ASN A 190 9.40 -1.09 1.03
CA ASN A 190 8.05 -1.62 0.85
C ASN A 190 7.91 -3.04 1.40
N ASP A 191 8.94 -3.88 1.29
CA ASP A 191 8.96 -5.21 1.89
C ASP A 191 8.83 -5.11 3.42
N GLU A 192 9.62 -4.23 4.05
CA GLU A 192 9.55 -3.94 5.49
C GLU A 192 8.14 -3.48 5.91
N LEU A 193 7.49 -2.68 5.06
CA LEU A 193 6.14 -2.20 5.30
C LEU A 193 5.03 -3.21 4.94
N GLY A 194 5.38 -4.39 4.40
CA GLY A 194 4.43 -5.39 3.91
C GLY A 194 3.59 -4.92 2.72
N ARG A 195 4.20 -4.16 1.80
CA ARG A 195 3.55 -3.50 0.67
C ARG A 195 4.11 -3.98 -0.66
N ALA A 196 3.41 -3.65 -1.75
CA ALA A 196 3.92 -3.91 -3.09
C ALA A 196 5.23 -3.13 -3.35
N ALA A 197 6.23 -3.79 -3.94
CA ALA A 197 7.57 -3.25 -4.22
C ALA A 197 7.60 -1.85 -4.85
N THR A 198 6.64 -1.54 -5.74
CA THR A 198 6.57 -0.25 -6.44
C THR A 198 5.69 0.79 -5.75
N ALA A 199 5.18 0.52 -4.55
CA ALA A 199 4.30 1.45 -3.86
C ALA A 199 5.06 2.73 -3.46
N ALA A 200 4.37 3.87 -3.56
CA ALA A 200 4.94 5.14 -3.16
C ALA A 200 5.15 5.18 -1.64
N ILE A 201 6.33 5.64 -1.21
CA ILE A 201 6.68 5.86 0.19
C ILE A 201 6.25 7.27 0.59
N THR A 202 5.56 7.39 1.71
CA THR A 202 5.10 8.67 2.25
C THR A 202 5.82 9.01 3.55
N LYS A 203 5.76 10.26 4.00
CA LYS A 203 6.30 10.65 5.32
C LYS A 203 5.67 9.87 6.48
N ALA A 204 4.40 9.49 6.35
CA ALA A 204 3.72 8.68 7.35
C ALA A 204 4.22 7.23 7.36
N ASP A 205 4.73 6.73 6.25
CA ASP A 205 5.37 5.42 6.18
C ASP A 205 6.77 5.49 6.80
N ALA A 206 7.57 6.48 6.40
CA ALA A 206 8.91 6.70 6.97
C ALA A 206 8.89 6.88 8.49
N ALA A 207 7.83 7.50 9.04
CA ALA A 207 7.69 7.67 10.49
C ALA A 207 7.43 6.35 11.26
N LYS A 208 7.02 5.27 10.60
CA LYS A 208 6.75 3.96 11.22
C LYS A 208 7.98 3.05 11.25
N VAL A 209 8.94 3.30 10.37
CA VAL A 209 10.12 2.44 10.20
C VAL A 209 11.16 2.85 11.25
N THR A 210 11.49 1.93 12.15
CA THR A 210 12.57 2.05 13.15
C THR A 210 13.75 1.15 12.83
N GLU A 211 13.53 0.10 12.06
CA GLU A 211 14.54 -0.86 11.61
C GLU A 211 14.37 -1.04 10.10
N LEU A 212 15.48 -1.14 9.37
CA LEU A 212 15.46 -1.38 7.94
C LEU A 212 16.64 -2.28 7.56
N ALA A 213 16.33 -3.49 7.09
CA ALA A 213 17.30 -4.48 6.63
C ALA A 213 17.24 -4.61 5.10
N CYS A 214 18.20 -4.01 4.40
CA CYS A 214 18.30 -4.01 2.95
C CYS A 214 19.58 -4.68 2.43
N ASP A 215 20.06 -5.71 3.13
CA ASP A 215 21.27 -6.44 2.73
C ASP A 215 21.07 -7.13 1.37
N ALA A 216 22.08 -7.02 0.49
CA ALA A 216 22.08 -7.62 -0.85
C ALA A 216 20.89 -7.23 -1.76
N TYR A 217 20.23 -6.08 -1.53
CA TYR A 217 19.16 -5.56 -2.40
C TYR A 217 19.69 -4.90 -3.69
N GLY A 218 20.99 -4.67 -3.80
CA GLY A 218 21.59 -3.93 -4.91
C GLY A 218 21.34 -2.42 -4.84
N VAL A 219 21.19 -1.87 -3.63
CA VAL A 219 21.02 -0.45 -3.36
C VAL A 219 22.30 0.30 -3.73
N GLY A 220 22.18 1.37 -4.50
CA GLY A 220 23.30 2.26 -4.85
C GLY A 220 23.13 3.70 -4.33
N ASN A 221 21.90 4.11 -4.02
CA ASN A 221 21.60 5.49 -3.63
C ASN A 221 20.58 5.57 -2.48
N LEU A 222 21.03 6.13 -1.36
CA LEU A 222 20.25 6.29 -0.12
C LEU A 222 19.29 7.48 -0.09
N ALA A 223 19.17 8.26 -1.18
CA ALA A 223 18.35 9.45 -1.21
C ALA A 223 16.87 9.14 -0.86
N GLY A 224 16.30 9.97 0.01
CA GLY A 224 14.98 9.80 0.60
C GLY A 224 15.02 9.28 2.04
N LEU A 225 16.09 8.57 2.45
CA LEU A 225 16.26 8.12 3.83
C LEU A 225 16.37 9.26 4.84
N GLU A 226 16.72 10.48 4.44
CA GLU A 226 16.73 11.65 5.32
C GLU A 226 15.36 11.96 5.97
N ASN A 227 14.28 11.36 5.46
CA ASN A 227 12.92 11.48 6.00
C ASN A 227 12.59 10.44 7.10
N PHE A 228 13.44 9.43 7.31
CA PHE A 228 13.21 8.32 8.24
C PHE A 228 13.78 8.67 9.62
N THR A 229 13.31 9.77 10.20
CA THR A 229 13.88 10.35 11.44
C THR A 229 13.68 9.49 12.69
N ASN A 230 12.91 8.41 12.59
CA ASN A 230 12.71 7.41 13.63
C ASN A 230 13.59 6.16 13.45
N LEU A 231 14.43 6.09 12.42
CA LEU A 231 15.30 4.95 12.16
C LEU A 231 16.36 4.82 13.27
N GLU A 232 16.43 3.63 13.85
CA GLU A 232 17.32 3.21 14.94
C GLU A 232 18.31 2.14 14.45
N VAL A 233 17.90 1.28 13.52
CA VAL A 233 18.74 0.22 12.93
C VAL A 233 18.71 0.31 11.41
N LEU A 234 19.88 0.27 10.77
CA LEU A 234 20.02 0.22 9.32
C LEU A 234 21.10 -0.80 8.92
N TRP A 235 20.68 -1.85 8.22
CA TRP A 235 21.57 -2.83 7.62
C TRP A 235 21.48 -2.71 6.09
N ILE A 236 22.62 -2.47 5.45
CA ILE A 236 22.74 -2.31 4.00
C ILE A 236 23.99 -3.05 3.48
N ASP A 237 24.30 -4.19 4.08
CA ASP A 237 25.45 -5.01 3.75
C ASP A 237 25.37 -5.54 2.30
N GLU A 238 26.51 -5.79 1.67
CA GLU A 238 26.62 -6.35 0.31
C GLU A 238 25.84 -5.55 -0.76
N ASN A 239 26.02 -4.22 -0.76
CA ASN A 239 25.36 -3.29 -1.69
C ASN A 239 26.37 -2.46 -2.50
N ASN A 240 25.88 -1.46 -3.25
CA ASN A 240 26.70 -0.58 -4.09
C ASN A 240 26.73 0.86 -3.56
N VAL A 241 26.50 1.08 -2.26
CA VAL A 241 26.38 2.40 -1.67
C VAL A 241 27.74 3.09 -1.61
N LYS A 242 27.77 4.34 -2.07
CA LYS A 242 28.97 5.20 -2.03
C LYS A 242 28.85 6.40 -1.10
N SER A 243 27.64 6.96 -0.98
CA SER A 243 27.39 8.19 -0.25
C SER A 243 26.42 7.96 0.90
N LEU A 244 26.86 8.33 2.10
CA LEU A 244 26.06 8.32 3.33
C LEU A 244 25.37 9.66 3.61
N ALA A 245 25.42 10.63 2.68
CA ALA A 245 24.90 11.98 2.90
C ALA A 245 23.44 12.02 3.42
N PRO A 246 22.51 11.16 2.93
CA PRO A 246 21.14 11.09 3.45
C PRO A 246 21.03 10.73 4.94
N LEU A 247 22.04 10.09 5.53
CA LEU A 247 22.02 9.64 6.93
C LEU A 247 22.33 10.76 7.93
N LYS A 248 22.89 11.91 7.50
CA LYS A 248 23.41 12.98 8.38
C LYS A 248 22.42 13.46 9.45
N GLY A 249 21.12 13.38 9.18
CA GLY A 249 20.03 13.82 10.05
C GLY A 249 19.44 12.75 10.98
N LEU A 250 19.82 11.47 10.84
CA LEU A 250 19.15 10.35 11.51
C LEU A 250 19.66 10.15 12.95
N LYS A 251 19.36 11.12 13.82
CA LYS A 251 19.93 11.21 15.19
C LYS A 251 19.56 10.06 16.12
N LYS A 252 18.59 9.24 15.74
CA LYS A 252 18.18 8.06 16.50
C LYS A 252 18.89 6.78 16.08
N LEU A 253 19.68 6.81 15.00
CA LEU A 253 20.40 5.64 14.54
C LEU A 253 21.39 5.17 15.61
N GLU A 254 21.19 3.95 16.09
CA GLU A 254 21.98 3.27 17.11
C GLU A 254 22.84 2.17 16.48
N GLU A 255 22.37 1.53 15.41
CA GLU A 255 23.09 0.48 14.69
C GLU A 255 23.12 0.75 13.20
N PHE A 256 24.32 0.67 12.62
CA PHE A 256 24.55 0.86 11.19
C PHE A 256 25.56 -0.17 10.69
N THR A 257 25.12 -1.07 9.81
CA THR A 257 26.00 -1.99 9.08
C THR A 257 25.92 -1.70 7.59
N ALA A 258 27.09 -1.64 6.96
CA ALA A 258 27.26 -1.45 5.53
C ALA A 258 28.51 -2.19 5.02
N TYR A 259 28.70 -3.42 5.51
CA TYR A 259 29.73 -4.35 5.06
C TYR A 259 29.69 -4.51 3.52
N ASP A 260 30.86 -4.67 2.89
CA ASP A 260 31.00 -4.86 1.43
C ASP A 260 30.18 -3.87 0.59
N ASN A 261 30.60 -2.60 0.64
CA ASN A 261 30.04 -1.49 -0.13
C ASN A 261 31.17 -0.65 -0.78
N ASN A 262 30.84 0.53 -1.30
CA ASN A 262 31.80 1.45 -1.94
C ASN A 262 31.97 2.77 -1.16
N ILE A 263 31.83 2.73 0.16
CA ILE A 263 31.85 3.93 1.02
C ILE A 263 33.30 4.41 1.19
N THR A 264 33.50 5.72 1.04
CA THR A 264 34.80 6.38 1.25
C THR A 264 34.75 7.49 2.30
N ASP A 265 33.58 8.08 2.54
CA ASP A 265 33.39 9.26 3.38
C ASP A 265 32.42 8.99 4.53
N LEU A 266 32.95 9.05 5.76
CA LEU A 266 32.19 8.88 7.00
C LEU A 266 31.72 10.21 7.61
N THR A 267 32.00 11.36 6.98
CA THR A 267 31.57 12.69 7.45
C THR A 267 30.06 12.76 7.79
N PRO A 268 29.15 12.14 7.03
CA PRO A 268 27.72 12.14 7.38
C PRO A 268 27.42 11.52 8.76
N LEU A 269 28.23 10.58 9.23
CA LEU A 269 28.04 9.92 10.52
C LEU A 269 28.47 10.79 11.71
N ALA A 270 29.29 11.83 11.50
CA ALA A 270 29.98 12.58 12.55
C ALA A 270 29.10 13.22 13.63
N SER A 271 27.79 13.29 13.38
CA SER A 271 26.82 13.89 14.29
C SER A 271 25.71 12.93 14.72
N LEU A 272 25.86 11.63 14.46
CA LEU A 272 24.93 10.57 14.84
C LEU A 272 25.36 9.96 16.18
N THR A 273 25.39 10.79 17.22
CA THR A 273 25.96 10.46 18.54
C THR A 273 25.21 9.37 19.32
N SER A 274 24.11 8.84 18.76
CA SER A 274 23.37 7.69 19.31
C SER A 274 23.95 6.35 18.87
N LEU A 275 24.83 6.32 17.86
CA LEU A 275 25.45 5.11 17.35
C LEU A 275 26.20 4.34 18.46
N LEU A 276 25.85 3.07 18.58
CA LEU A 276 26.44 2.04 19.44
C LEU A 276 27.27 1.07 18.60
N VAL A 277 26.80 0.75 17.39
CA VAL A 277 27.41 -0.22 16.49
C VAL A 277 27.57 0.42 15.11
N VAL A 278 28.81 0.37 14.60
CA VAL A 278 29.12 0.74 13.22
C VAL A 278 29.97 -0.38 12.62
N ASP A 279 29.45 -1.02 11.57
CA ASP A 279 30.20 -1.93 10.73
C ASP A 279 30.28 -1.35 9.32
N VAL A 280 31.49 -1.03 8.88
CA VAL A 280 31.78 -0.58 7.51
C VAL A 280 32.97 -1.36 6.95
N ALA A 281 33.11 -2.63 7.35
CA ALA A 281 34.15 -3.49 6.81
C ALA A 281 33.97 -3.70 5.29
N GLY A 282 35.06 -4.01 4.56
CA GLY A 282 34.99 -4.24 3.11
C GLY A 282 34.61 -2.99 2.30
N ASN A 283 35.06 -1.82 2.72
CA ASN A 283 34.81 -0.55 2.04
C ASN A 283 36.14 0.11 1.62
N ALA A 284 36.10 1.40 1.24
CA ALA A 284 37.27 2.17 0.84
C ALA A 284 37.48 3.40 1.75
N VAL A 285 37.18 3.28 3.04
CA VAL A 285 37.33 4.34 4.03
C VAL A 285 38.81 4.65 4.27
N VAL A 286 39.14 5.94 4.29
CA VAL A 286 40.51 6.43 4.56
C VAL A 286 40.56 7.25 5.85
N ASP A 287 39.58 8.13 6.06
CA ASP A 287 39.53 9.04 7.19
C ASP A 287 38.46 8.63 8.21
N VAL A 288 38.91 8.39 9.44
CA VAL A 288 38.08 8.01 10.59
C VAL A 288 37.87 9.16 11.58
N ALA A 289 38.46 10.35 11.33
CA ALA A 289 38.26 11.53 12.17
C ALA A 289 36.78 11.90 12.40
N PRO A 290 35.86 11.74 11.43
CA PRO A 290 34.43 11.93 11.64
C PRO A 290 33.86 11.15 12.83
N LEU A 291 34.38 9.96 13.14
CA LEU A 291 33.84 9.08 14.18
C LEU A 291 34.25 9.48 15.60
N SER A 292 35.25 10.34 15.77
CA SER A 292 35.85 10.72 17.07
C SER A 292 34.87 11.30 18.11
N LYS A 293 33.67 11.74 17.68
CA LYS A 293 32.63 12.32 18.53
C LYS A 293 31.50 11.35 18.89
N LEU A 294 31.54 10.11 18.40
CA LEU A 294 30.53 9.09 18.65
C LEU A 294 30.75 8.46 20.03
N THR A 295 30.56 9.23 21.09
CA THR A 295 30.94 8.83 22.45
C THR A 295 30.16 7.63 23.00
N ARG A 296 29.04 7.24 22.38
CA ARG A 296 28.27 6.04 22.72
C ARG A 296 28.74 4.77 22.01
N LEU A 297 29.66 4.87 21.04
CA LEU A 297 30.07 3.74 20.20
C LEU A 297 30.74 2.65 21.05
N LEU A 298 30.23 1.42 20.93
CA LEU A 298 30.71 0.22 21.62
C LEU A 298 31.46 -0.70 20.65
N TYR A 299 30.97 -0.82 19.42
CA TYR A 299 31.52 -1.67 18.38
C TYR A 299 31.81 -0.85 17.12
N LEU A 300 33.04 -0.97 16.61
CA LEU A 300 33.46 -0.39 15.34
C LEU A 300 34.24 -1.42 14.53
N ASP A 301 33.72 -1.84 13.39
CA ASP A 301 34.47 -2.64 12.42
C ASP A 301 34.84 -1.81 11.19
N LEU A 302 36.14 -1.71 10.96
CA LEU A 302 36.76 -1.06 9.81
C LEU A 302 37.60 -2.06 9.01
N THR A 303 37.45 -3.37 9.23
CA THR A 303 38.23 -4.41 8.55
C THR A 303 38.21 -4.24 7.03
N ASN A 304 39.33 -4.51 6.36
CA ASN A 304 39.45 -4.40 4.90
C ASN A 304 39.01 -3.01 4.37
N ASN A 305 39.75 -1.98 4.78
CA ASN A 305 39.60 -0.58 4.36
C ASN A 305 41.00 0.02 4.08
N ASN A 306 41.07 1.34 3.89
CA ASN A 306 42.31 2.08 3.60
C ASN A 306 42.72 3.04 4.74
N VAL A 307 42.40 2.69 5.99
CA VAL A 307 42.68 3.54 7.16
C VAL A 307 44.18 3.50 7.49
N ALA A 308 44.88 4.60 7.24
CA ALA A 308 46.31 4.73 7.55
C ALA A 308 46.60 5.32 8.93
N LYS A 309 45.65 6.11 9.46
CA LYS A 309 45.74 6.85 10.73
C LYS A 309 44.48 6.63 11.56
N ALA A 310 44.63 5.97 12.70
CA ALA A 310 43.53 5.63 13.61
C ALA A 310 43.53 6.49 14.89
N ALA A 311 44.51 7.39 15.08
CA ALA A 311 44.60 8.26 16.25
C ALA A 311 43.29 8.97 16.66
N PRO A 312 42.41 9.42 15.75
CA PRO A 312 41.14 10.05 16.13
C PRO A 312 40.19 9.15 16.95
N LEU A 313 40.34 7.82 16.88
CA LEU A 313 39.50 6.85 17.59
C LEU A 313 39.93 6.66 19.05
N ALA A 314 41.18 7.03 19.40
CA ALA A 314 41.77 6.78 20.71
C ALA A 314 41.00 7.42 21.88
N SER A 315 40.21 8.47 21.62
CA SER A 315 39.44 9.20 22.63
C SER A 315 38.03 8.66 22.85
N LEU A 316 37.57 7.66 22.09
CA LEU A 316 36.24 7.11 22.26
C LEU A 316 36.11 6.45 23.65
N PRO A 317 35.18 6.91 24.52
CA PRO A 317 35.15 6.53 25.92
C PRO A 317 34.63 5.12 26.21
N ASN A 318 33.73 4.64 25.36
CA ASN A 318 32.99 3.40 25.57
C ASN A 318 33.29 2.32 24.51
N LEU A 319 34.28 2.53 23.64
CA LEU A 319 34.57 1.57 22.57
C LEU A 319 35.14 0.29 23.18
N GLU A 320 34.43 -0.82 23.00
CA GLU A 320 34.77 -2.14 23.53
C GLU A 320 35.46 -3.01 22.48
N VAL A 321 35.08 -2.86 21.20
CA VAL A 321 35.63 -3.65 20.09
C VAL A 321 35.97 -2.76 18.91
N LEU A 322 37.19 -2.91 18.39
CA LEU A 322 37.70 -2.20 17.22
C LEU A 322 38.36 -3.17 16.21
N GLY A 323 37.71 -3.39 15.07
CA GLY A 323 38.26 -4.11 13.94
C GLY A 323 39.07 -3.20 13.02
N LEU A 324 40.36 -3.50 12.83
CA LEU A 324 41.29 -2.80 11.93
C LEU A 324 42.13 -3.77 11.10
N PHE A 325 41.66 -5.02 10.94
CA PHE A 325 42.32 -6.02 10.11
C PHE A 325 42.32 -5.54 8.64
N GLU A 326 43.32 -5.93 7.85
CA GLU A 326 43.46 -5.52 6.45
C GLU A 326 43.38 -4.00 6.24
N ASN A 327 44.08 -3.22 7.08
CA ASN A 327 44.24 -1.78 6.93
C ASN A 327 45.71 -1.37 7.06
N PRO A 328 46.18 -0.34 6.32
CA PRO A 328 47.56 0.14 6.38
C PRO A 328 47.84 1.02 7.62
N VAL A 329 47.39 0.63 8.82
CA VAL A 329 47.48 1.45 10.03
C VAL A 329 48.93 1.63 10.48
N THR A 330 49.42 2.86 10.45
CA THR A 330 50.82 3.21 10.77
C THR A 330 51.01 3.77 12.19
N ASP A 331 49.94 4.19 12.85
CA ASP A 331 49.96 4.88 14.14
C ASP A 331 49.36 4.05 15.27
N LYS A 332 49.55 2.72 15.24
CA LYS A 332 48.99 1.76 16.22
C LYS A 332 49.22 2.17 17.68
N ALA A 333 50.38 2.77 17.99
CA ALA A 333 50.70 3.27 19.33
C ALA A 333 49.74 4.34 19.87
N SER A 334 49.07 5.10 18.98
CA SER A 334 48.06 6.09 19.36
C SER A 334 46.82 5.47 20.01
N LEU A 335 46.57 4.17 19.78
CA LEU A 335 45.40 3.45 20.30
C LEU A 335 45.64 2.84 21.69
N GLN A 336 46.81 3.03 22.30
CA GLN A 336 47.11 2.56 23.66
C GLN A 336 46.04 2.95 24.71
N PRO A 337 45.48 4.18 24.70
CA PRO A 337 44.42 4.54 25.65
C PRO A 337 43.15 3.68 25.55
N LEU A 338 42.86 3.06 24.40
CA LEU A 338 41.74 2.13 24.25
C LEU A 338 42.09 0.76 24.88
N LEU A 339 43.29 0.24 24.61
CA LEU A 339 43.79 -1.00 25.23
C LEU A 339 43.82 -0.90 26.76
N ASP A 340 44.28 0.24 27.29
CA ASP A 340 44.34 0.50 28.74
C ASP A 340 42.95 0.47 29.41
N ARG A 341 41.88 0.69 28.63
CA ARG A 341 40.48 0.63 29.08
C ARG A 341 39.82 -0.73 28.79
N GLY A 342 40.56 -1.69 28.24
CA GLY A 342 40.05 -3.02 27.94
C GLY A 342 39.37 -3.17 26.58
N CYS A 343 39.53 -2.21 25.66
CA CYS A 343 39.05 -2.35 24.29
C CYS A 343 39.81 -3.47 23.57
N GLU A 344 39.09 -4.39 22.95
CA GLU A 344 39.63 -5.43 22.08
C GLU A 344 39.90 -4.83 20.69
N ILE A 345 41.18 -4.77 20.29
CA ILE A 345 41.59 -4.22 18.99
C ILE A 345 42.19 -5.33 18.14
N PHE A 346 41.62 -5.54 16.95
CA PHE A 346 42.06 -6.54 15.97
C PHE A 346 42.87 -5.86 14.86
N PHE A 347 44.15 -6.23 14.75
CA PHE A 347 45.04 -5.81 13.66
C PHE A 347 45.51 -7.03 12.87
N ASP A 348 46.01 -6.77 11.66
CA ASP A 348 46.97 -7.70 11.05
C ASP A 348 48.14 -7.88 12.01
N ALA A 349 48.44 -9.14 12.36
CA ALA A 349 49.65 -9.50 13.09
C ALA A 349 50.87 -8.89 12.37
N PRO A 350 51.93 -8.48 13.09
CA PRO A 350 53.04 -7.80 12.45
C PRO A 350 53.63 -8.70 11.35
N ILE A 351 53.77 -8.16 10.14
CA ILE A 351 54.80 -8.65 9.23
C ILE A 351 56.11 -8.35 9.96
N SER A 352 56.77 -9.43 10.36
CA SER A 352 58.04 -9.55 11.07
C SER A 352 59.02 -8.40 10.88
#